data_AF-W8VT71-F1
#
_entry.id   AF-W8VT71-F1
#
_cell.length_a   1.000
_cell.length_b   1.000
_cell.length_c   1.000
_cell.angle_alpha   90.00
_cell.angle_beta   90.00
_cell.angle_gamma   90.00
#
_symmetry.space_group_name_H-M   'P 1'
#
loop_
_entity.id
_entity.type
_entity.pdbx_description
1 polymer ?
#
loop_
_entity_poly.entity_id
_entity_poly.type
_entity_poly.pdbx_seq_one_letter_code
_entity_poly.pdbx_strand_id
1 'polypeptide(L)'
;MIWIPYVIIVYGCSLKYKVFSKFGDYSYGIYIYSFLIQQLILLNYNDISPISLFLTSMIFTLLLSIFSYHLLEKPILNLKR
;
A
#
# COMPACT_ATOMS: atom_id res chain seq x y z
N MET A 1 -9.08 -6.38 -27.03
CA MET A 1 -8.33 -5.97 -25.83
C MET A 1 -9.15 -5.96 -24.53
N ILE A 2 -10.50 -5.92 -24.56
CA ILE A 2 -11.36 -5.97 -23.36
C ILE A 2 -11.23 -7.28 -22.53
N TRP A 3 -10.84 -8.40 -23.16
CA TRP A 3 -10.82 -9.71 -22.49
C TRP A 3 -9.60 -9.95 -21.60
N ILE A 4 -8.50 -9.24 -21.84
CA ILE A 4 -7.25 -9.37 -21.08
C ILE A 4 -7.47 -9.16 -19.57
N PRO A 5 -8.12 -8.07 -19.10
CA PRO A 5 -8.38 -7.89 -17.67
C PRO A 5 -9.27 -8.99 -17.09
N TYR A 6 -10.21 -9.53 -17.87
CA TYR A 6 -11.09 -10.60 -17.40
C TYR A 6 -10.33 -11.90 -17.14
N VAL A 7 -9.43 -12.27 -18.07
CA VAL A 7 -8.57 -13.45 -17.92
C VAL A 7 -7.63 -13.29 -16.71
N ILE A 8 -7.05 -12.09 -16.52
CA ILE A 8 -6.16 -11.80 -15.40
C ILE A 8 -6.89 -11.91 -14.06
N ILE A 9 -8.10 -11.36 -13.94
CA ILE A 9 -8.90 -11.42 -12.69
C ILE A 9 -9.30 -12.86 -12.37
N VAL A 10 -9.79 -13.62 -13.36
CA VAL A 10 -10.20 -15.02 -13.17
C VAL A 10 -8.99 -15.87 -12.75
N TYR A 11 -7.85 -15.68 -13.40
CA TYR A 11 -6.62 -16.39 -13.04
C TYR A 11 -6.13 -16.01 -11.63
N GLY A 12 -6.16 -14.72 -11.29
CA GLY A 12 -5.79 -14.21 -9.98
C GLY A 12 -6.69 -14.73 -8.86
N CYS A 13 -8.01 -14.80 -9.07
CA CYS A 13 -8.96 -15.37 -8.10
C CYS A 13 -8.79 -16.88 -7.93
N SER A 14 -8.31 -17.60 -8.94
CA SER A 14 -7.98 -19.02 -8.82
C SER A 14 -6.76 -19.29 -7.94
N LEU A 15 -5.91 -18.28 -7.73
CA LEU A 15 -4.70 -18.39 -6.92
C LEU A 15 -5.04 -18.09 -5.45
N LYS A 16 -5.04 -19.13 -4.61
CA LYS A 16 -5.32 -19.03 -3.18
C LYS A 16 -4.12 -18.44 -2.44
N TYR A 17 -3.98 -17.12 -2.44
CA TYR A 17 -2.95 -16.41 -1.67
C TYR A 17 -3.35 -16.26 -0.18
N LYS A 18 -3.37 -17.37 0.56
CA LYS A 18 -3.65 -17.37 2.01
C LYS A 18 -2.55 -16.72 2.85
N VAL A 19 -1.35 -16.53 2.30
CA VAL A 19 -0.19 -16.02 3.04
C VAL A 19 -0.29 -14.52 3.31
N PHE A 20 -0.78 -13.72 2.36
CA PHE A 20 -0.85 -12.26 2.51
C PHE A 20 -1.95 -11.78 3.46
N SER A 21 -3.07 -12.52 3.54
CA SER A 21 -4.17 -12.19 4.47
C SER A 21 -3.77 -12.32 5.96
N LYS A 22 -2.68 -13.03 6.29
CA LYS A 22 -2.25 -13.24 7.69
C LYS A 22 -1.57 -12.02 8.32
N PHE A 23 -1.01 -11.12 7.52
CA PHE A 23 -0.18 -10.03 8.05
C PHE A 23 -0.95 -8.72 8.27
N GLY A 24 -2.16 -8.59 7.71
CA GLY A 24 -2.98 -7.40 7.84
C GLY A 24 -3.08 -6.59 6.54
N ASP A 25 -4.10 -5.73 6.46
CA ASP A 25 -4.44 -4.97 5.26
C ASP A 25 -3.61 -3.68 5.15
N TYR A 26 -2.30 -3.82 5.01
CA TYR A 26 -1.39 -2.68 4.78
C TYR A 26 -1.69 -1.93 3.47
N SER A 27 -2.40 -2.55 2.53
CA SER A 27 -2.85 -1.87 1.31
C SER A 27 -3.62 -0.59 1.60
N TYR A 28 -4.39 -0.56 2.70
CA TYR A 28 -5.16 0.60 3.10
C TYR A 28 -4.25 1.78 3.51
N GLY A 29 -3.27 1.54 4.38
CA GLY A 29 -2.32 2.58 4.79
C GLY A 29 -1.47 3.06 3.60
N ILE A 30 -1.03 2.15 2.72
CA ILE A 30 -0.29 2.53 1.51
C ILE A 30 -1.10 3.47 0.62
N TYR A 31 -2.40 3.19 0.44
CA TYR A 31 -3.29 4.04 -0.35
C TYR A 31 -3.40 5.46 0.22
N ILE A 32 -3.51 5.60 1.54
CA ILE A 32 -3.63 6.91 2.19
C ILE A 32 -2.31 7.69 2.15
N TYR A 33 -1.19 7.06 2.52
CA TYR A 33 0.06 7.78 2.76
C TYR A 33 0.94 7.96 1.53
N SER A 34 0.81 7.13 0.50
CA SER A 34 1.69 7.15 -0.69
C SER A 34 1.79 8.52 -1.34
N PHE A 35 0.64 9.13 -1.64
CA PHE A 35 0.59 10.44 -2.27
C PHE A 35 1.16 11.55 -1.36
N LEU A 36 0.77 11.55 -0.08
CA LEU A 36 1.23 12.55 0.89
C LEU A 36 2.75 12.53 1.03
N ILE A 37 3.34 11.33 1.14
CA ILE A 37 4.79 11.16 1.28
C ILE A 37 5.52 11.57 0.02
N GLN A 38 5.02 11.20 -1.16
CA GLN A 38 5.60 11.67 -2.43
C GLN A 38 5.60 13.20 -2.50
N GLN A 39 4.50 13.84 -2.12
CA GLN A 39 4.40 15.29 -2.14
C GLN A 39 5.35 15.95 -1.13
N LEU A 40 5.49 15.39 0.07
CA LEU A 40 6.45 15.89 1.07
C LEU A 40 7.90 15.79 0.57
N ILE A 41 8.25 14.71 -0.13
CA ILE A 41 9.59 14.56 -0.70
C ILE A 41 9.82 15.61 -1.80
N LEU A 42 8.86 15.78 -2.72
CA LEU A 42 8.95 16.74 -3.82
C LEU A 42 9.04 18.20 -3.33
N LEU A 43 8.36 18.55 -2.22
CA LEU A 43 8.46 19.88 -1.62
C LEU A 43 9.86 20.20 -1.08
N ASN A 44 10.62 19.19 -0.65
CA ASN A 44 11.97 19.35 -0.12
C ASN A 44 13.06 19.14 -1.18
N TYR A 45 12.76 18.41 -2.25
CA TYR A 45 13.70 18.04 -3.30
C TYR A 45 13.05 18.18 -4.69
N ASN A 46 13.29 19.32 -5.35
CA ASN A 46 12.74 19.59 -6.68
C ASN A 46 13.37 18.75 -7.80
N ASP A 47 14.65 18.36 -7.68
CA ASP A 47 15.41 17.64 -8.72
C ASP A 47 15.63 16.15 -8.42
N ILE A 48 14.71 15.53 -7.66
CA ILE A 48 14.84 14.10 -7.33
C ILE A 48 14.51 13.22 -8.54
N SER A 49 15.34 12.21 -8.80
CA SER A 49 15.06 11.25 -9.88
C SER A 49 13.78 10.43 -9.57
N PRO A 50 13.01 10.00 -10.59
CA PRO A 50 11.82 9.20 -10.38
C PRO A 50 12.07 7.89 -9.62
N ILE A 51 13.21 7.23 -9.86
CA ILE A 51 13.60 6.00 -9.15
C ILE A 51 13.88 6.31 -7.68
N SER A 52 14.62 7.39 -7.39
CA SER A 52 14.92 7.80 -6.02
C SER A 52 13.65 8.18 -5.26
N LEU A 53 12.73 8.90 -5.91
CA LEU A 53 11.42 9.24 -5.35
C LEU A 53 10.60 7.97 -5.05
N PHE A 54 10.57 7.01 -5.97
CA PHE A 54 9.86 5.74 -5.77
C PHE A 54 10.43 4.98 -4.56
N LEU A 55 11.75 4.78 -4.50
CA LEU A 55 12.37 4.00 -3.42
C LEU A 55 12.18 4.66 -2.06
N THR A 56 12.41 5.98 -1.98
CA THR A 56 12.24 6.74 -0.73
C THR A 56 10.77 6.75 -0.30
N SER A 57 9.85 7.14 -1.18
CA SER A 57 8.42 7.18 -0.85
C SER A 57 7.88 5.79 -0.49
N MET A 58 8.30 4.72 -1.18
CA MET A 58 7.90 3.36 -0.88
C MET A 58 8.31 2.96 0.54
N ILE A 59 9.55 3.21 0.95
CA ILE A 59 10.03 2.86 2.29
C ILE A 59 9.25 3.60 3.37
N PHE A 60 9.11 4.93 3.24
CA PHE A 60 8.38 5.73 4.21
C PHE A 60 6.89 5.36 4.26
N THR A 61 6.26 5.13 3.10
CA THR A 61 4.85 4.74 3.00
C THR A 61 4.60 3.39 3.65
N LEU A 62 5.48 2.42 3.42
CA LEU A 62 5.37 1.10 4.02
C LEU A 62 5.48 1.18 5.54
N LEU A 63 6.45 1.94 6.06
CA LEU A 63 6.62 2.13 7.50
C LEU A 63 5.37 2.76 8.13
N LEU A 64 4.89 3.89 7.58
CA LEU A 64 3.68 4.55 8.08
C LEU A 64 2.45 3.64 8.00
N SER A 65 2.33 2.89 6.91
CA SER A 65 1.23 1.94 6.73
C SER A 65 1.25 0.83 7.79
N ILE A 66 2.42 0.27 8.10
CA ILE A 66 2.58 -0.77 9.13
C ILE A 66 2.22 -0.19 10.50
N PHE A 67 2.74 1.00 10.84
CA PHE A 67 2.42 1.67 12.10
C PHE A 67 0.92 1.97 12.22
N SER A 68 0.31 2.50 11.16
CA SER A 68 -1.13 2.81 11.12
C SER A 68 -1.98 1.56 11.33
N TYR A 69 -1.63 0.45 10.67
CA TYR A 69 -2.34 -0.81 10.86
C TYR A 69 -2.26 -1.32 12.30
N HIS A 70 -1.07 -1.29 12.92
CA HIS A 70 -0.90 -1.82 14.27
C HIS A 70 -1.51 -0.92 15.37
N LEU A 71 -1.43 0.40 15.21
CA LEU A 71 -1.84 1.36 16.24
C LEU A 71 -3.30 1.79 16.12
N LEU A 72 -3.85 1.82 14.91
CA LEU A 72 -5.20 2.35 14.65
C LEU A 72 -6.11 1.25 14.11
N GLU A 73 -5.75 0.66 12.98
CA GLU A 73 -6.68 -0.18 12.22
C GLU A 73 -7.01 -1.49 12.93
N LYS A 74 -5.99 -2.23 13.37
CA LYS A 74 -6.16 -3.49 14.10
C LYS A 74 -6.98 -3.34 15.40
N PRO A 75 -6.73 -2.36 16.30
CA PRO A 75 -7.57 -2.19 17.49
C PRO A 75 -8.99 -1.76 17.14
N ILE A 76 -9.20 -0.88 16.16
CA ILE A 76 -10.55 -0.44 15.75
C ILE A 76 -11.35 -1.62 15.17
N LEU A 77 -10.74 -2.45 14.33
CA LEU A 77 -11.38 -3.64 13.79
C LEU A 77 -11.78 -4.64 14.88
N ASN A 78 -10.94 -4.81 15.91
CA ASN A 78 -11.25 -5.65 17.07
C ASN A 78 -12.39 -5.08 17.96
N LEU A 79 -12.55 -3.76 17.98
CA LEU A 79 -13.62 -3.07 18.71
C LEU A 79 -14.96 -3.08 17.97
N LYS A 80 -14.98 -3.38 16.67
CA LYS A 80 -16.20 -3.47 15.85
C LYS A 80 -17.01 -4.76 16.10
N ARG A 81 -16.73 -5.46 17.20
CA ARG A 81 -17.43 -6.68 17.61
C ARG A 81 -18.69 -6.36 18.40
#